data_AF-A0A9D4D1N4-F1
#
_entry.id   AF-A0A9D4D1N4-F1
#
_cell.length_a   1.000
_cell.length_b   1.000
_cell.length_c   1.000
_cell.angle_alpha   90.00
_cell.angle_beta   90.00
_cell.angle_gamma   90.00
#
_symmetry.space_group_name_H-M   'P 1'
#
loop_
_entity.id
_entity.type
_entity.pdbx_description
1 polymer ?
#
loop_
_entity_poly.entity_id
_entity_poly.type
_entity_poly.pdbx_seq_one_letter_code
_entity_poly.pdbx_strand_id
1 'polypeptide(L)'
;MYAHLCELLHTSADNAFPKKTFKTYLKPYWTEELSVLHARARDIWCREGRPRGNSSVVYRDNRSRKAEFRREHRRASLSYMQHLDHKLETATESDTVNLWKIVNDRKRGNRTKIGDGLVFNGTVYRSREDIVQQWGQYFADFYTPTDIPKFDDKWKQTVTIEIEESFKNMVLDSTAIVHPTSVLSCIQTLVKGKASGPIGLCTNTCYLVPLL
;
A
#
# COMPACT_ATOMS: atom_id res chain seq x y z
N MET A 1 26.05 11.33 -9.34
CA MET A 1 25.53 11.11 -7.97
C MET A 1 24.03 10.76 -7.98
N TYR A 2 23.16 11.55 -8.60
CA TYR A 2 21.71 11.29 -8.67
C TYR A 2 21.31 9.95 -9.32
N ALA A 3 21.94 9.58 -10.44
CA ALA A 3 21.65 8.32 -11.13
C ALA A 3 21.90 7.07 -10.27
N HIS A 4 22.99 7.07 -9.51
CA HIS A 4 23.35 5.97 -8.61
C HIS A 4 22.37 5.83 -7.44
N LEU A 5 21.83 6.94 -6.95
CA LEU A 5 20.84 6.96 -5.86
C LEU A 5 19.47 6.44 -6.32
N CYS A 6 19.05 6.79 -7.55
CA CYS A 6 17.86 6.22 -8.18
C CYS A 6 17.99 4.72 -8.41
N GLU A 7 19.17 4.25 -8.83
CA GLU A 7 19.45 2.83 -9.05
C GLU A 7 19.38 2.05 -7.73
N LEU A 8 20.03 2.54 -6.67
CA LEU A 8 19.94 1.96 -5.32
C LEU A 8 18.51 1.88 -4.79
N LEU A 9 17.70 2.94 -5.00
CA LEU A 9 16.30 2.95 -4.61
C LEU A 9 15.46 1.93 -5.38
N HIS A 10 15.70 1.78 -6.68
CA HIS A 10 15.01 0.78 -7.51
C HIS A 10 15.40 -0.65 -7.09
N THR A 11 16.69 -0.92 -6.91
CA THR A 11 17.19 -2.23 -6.46
C THR A 11 16.67 -2.57 -5.07
N SER A 12 16.69 -1.62 -4.13
CA SER A 12 16.14 -1.84 -2.79
C SER A 12 14.64 -2.07 -2.81
N ALA A 13 13.88 -1.34 -3.64
CA ALA A 13 12.45 -1.54 -3.77
C ALA A 13 12.11 -2.91 -4.38
N ASP A 14 12.83 -3.31 -5.43
CA ASP A 14 12.59 -4.60 -6.10
C ASP A 14 12.93 -5.81 -5.22
N ASN A 15 13.85 -5.65 -4.28
CA ASN A 15 14.28 -6.72 -3.36
C ASN A 15 13.50 -6.73 -2.04
N ALA A 16 13.08 -5.56 -1.53
CA ALA A 16 12.41 -5.46 -0.24
C ALA A 16 10.89 -5.66 -0.34
N PHE A 17 10.26 -5.28 -1.46
CA PHE A 17 8.80 -5.40 -1.58
C PHE A 17 8.40 -6.78 -2.12
N PRO A 18 7.50 -7.50 -1.42
CA PRO A 18 6.94 -8.73 -1.93
C PRO A 18 6.27 -8.51 -3.29
N LYS A 19 6.84 -9.12 -4.34
CA LYS A 19 6.25 -9.08 -5.69
C LYS A 19 4.95 -9.88 -5.65
N LYS A 20 3.81 -9.18 -5.59
CA LYS A 20 2.48 -9.82 -5.55
C LYS A 20 2.23 -10.52 -6.88
N THR A 21 2.47 -11.83 -6.93
CA THR A 21 2.00 -12.67 -8.02
C THR A 21 0.49 -12.86 -7.91
N PHE A 22 -0.20 -12.86 -9.04
CA PHE A 22 -1.61 -13.23 -9.07
C PHE A 22 -1.74 -14.66 -8.58
N LYS A 23 -2.64 -14.88 -7.61
CA LYS A 23 -2.88 -16.21 -7.06
C LYS A 23 -4.23 -16.70 -7.55
N THR A 24 -4.23 -17.66 -8.47
CA THR A 24 -5.43 -18.19 -9.12
C THR A 24 -6.47 -18.67 -8.12
N TYR A 25 -6.04 -19.26 -6.99
CA TYR A 25 -6.95 -19.72 -5.94
C TYR A 25 -7.72 -18.58 -5.24
N LEU A 26 -7.24 -17.33 -5.27
CA LEU A 26 -7.95 -16.17 -4.70
C LEU A 26 -9.05 -15.66 -5.64
N LYS A 27 -8.90 -15.90 -6.95
CA LYS A 27 -9.88 -15.51 -7.97
C LYS A 27 -9.97 -16.61 -9.03
N PRO A 28 -10.62 -17.74 -8.71
CA PRO A 28 -10.70 -18.90 -9.62
C PRO A 28 -11.46 -18.60 -10.91
N TYR A 29 -12.28 -17.54 -10.92
CA TYR A 29 -13.02 -17.04 -12.08
C TYR A 29 -12.20 -16.11 -12.98
N TRP A 30 -10.91 -15.88 -12.67
CA TRP A 30 -10.06 -14.99 -13.44
C TRP A 30 -9.61 -15.64 -14.75
N THR A 31 -10.15 -15.16 -15.86
CA THR A 31 -9.87 -15.68 -17.20
C THR A 31 -8.75 -14.91 -17.91
N GLU A 32 -8.24 -15.50 -18.99
CA GLU A 32 -7.30 -14.81 -19.89
C GLU A 32 -7.92 -13.53 -20.48
N GLU A 33 -9.20 -13.58 -20.85
CA GLU A 33 -9.95 -12.41 -21.34
C GLU A 33 -9.93 -11.26 -20.33
N LEU A 34 -10.17 -11.53 -19.05
CA LEU A 34 -10.08 -10.52 -17.99
C LEU A 34 -8.66 -9.96 -17.84
N SER A 35 -7.65 -10.80 -18.04
CA SER A 35 -6.24 -10.37 -18.01
C SER A 35 -5.94 -9.42 -19.16
N VAL A 36 -6.39 -9.74 -20.37
CA VAL A 36 -6.25 -8.91 -21.56
C VAL A 36 -6.98 -7.58 -21.37
N LEU A 37 -8.22 -7.57 -20.88
CA LEU A 37 -8.98 -6.36 -20.61
C LEU A 37 -8.30 -5.48 -19.55
N HIS A 38 -7.78 -6.09 -18.48
CA HIS A 38 -7.06 -5.38 -17.42
C HIS A 38 -5.76 -4.74 -17.94
N ALA A 39 -4.98 -5.48 -18.73
CA ALA A 39 -3.73 -4.99 -19.32
C ALA A 39 -4.00 -3.85 -20.31
N ARG A 40 -4.93 -4.04 -21.26
CA ARG A 40 -5.28 -3.03 -22.28
C ARG A 40 -5.75 -1.71 -21.68
N ALA A 41 -6.54 -1.74 -20.61
CA ALA A 41 -6.96 -0.52 -19.92
C ALA A 41 -5.77 0.25 -19.33
N ARG A 42 -4.73 -0.46 -18.87
CA ARG A 42 -3.57 0.13 -18.21
C ARG A 42 -2.53 0.64 -19.20
N ASP A 43 -2.22 -0.13 -20.24
CA ASP A 43 -1.03 0.10 -21.08
C ASP A 43 -1.11 1.41 -21.86
N ILE A 44 -2.21 1.63 -22.58
CA ILE A 44 -2.41 2.84 -23.39
C ILE A 44 -2.42 4.09 -22.49
N TRP A 45 -3.13 4.02 -21.36
CA TRP A 45 -3.20 5.15 -20.43
C TRP A 45 -1.85 5.47 -19.77
N CYS A 46 -1.03 4.44 -19.47
CA CYS A 46 0.31 4.66 -18.91
C CYS A 46 1.29 5.19 -19.96
N ARG A 47 1.23 4.69 -21.20
CA ARG A 47 2.09 5.13 -22.31
C ARG A 47 1.94 6.64 -22.59
N GLU A 48 0.71 7.14 -22.51
CA GLU A 48 0.37 8.55 -22.78
C GLU A 48 0.60 9.49 -21.58
N GLY A 49 1.35 9.05 -20.55
CA GLY A 49 1.65 9.90 -19.39
C GLY A 49 0.48 10.07 -18.42
N ARG A 50 -0.51 9.17 -18.45
CA ARG A 50 -1.68 9.15 -17.53
C ARG A 50 -2.48 10.46 -17.56
N PRO A 51 -2.94 10.89 -18.74
CA PRO A 51 -3.68 12.14 -18.87
C PRO A 51 -4.93 12.12 -17.99
N ARG A 52 -5.30 13.31 -17.48
CA ARG A 52 -6.45 13.54 -16.62
C ARG A 52 -7.42 14.53 -17.28
N GLY A 53 -8.69 14.41 -16.95
CA GLY A 53 -9.73 15.33 -17.42
C GLY A 53 -10.48 14.83 -18.65
N ASN A 54 -11.75 15.22 -18.74
CA ASN A 54 -12.67 14.73 -19.78
C ASN A 54 -12.34 15.25 -21.20
N SER A 55 -11.47 16.25 -21.34
CA SER A 55 -11.01 16.75 -22.64
C SER A 55 -10.06 15.76 -23.35
N SER A 56 -9.34 14.92 -22.60
CA SER A 56 -8.45 13.93 -23.19
C SER A 56 -9.21 12.71 -23.70
N VAL A 57 -9.06 12.39 -24.98
CA VAL A 57 -9.61 11.18 -25.61
C VAL A 57 -9.10 9.92 -24.90
N VAL A 58 -7.81 9.87 -24.61
CA VAL A 58 -7.15 8.74 -23.92
C VAL A 58 -7.72 8.53 -22.52
N TYR A 59 -8.00 9.61 -21.78
CA TYR A 59 -8.63 9.51 -20.46
C TYR A 59 -10.04 8.93 -20.54
N ARG A 60 -10.86 9.41 -21.47
CA ARG A 60 -12.23 8.92 -21.70
C ARG A 60 -12.23 7.44 -22.11
N ASP A 61 -11.36 7.08 -23.03
CA ASP A 61 -11.19 5.72 -23.54
C ASP A 61 -10.75 4.75 -22.43
N ASN A 62 -9.76 5.12 -21.61
CA ASN A 62 -9.39 4.36 -20.42
C ASN A 62 -10.57 4.19 -19.43
N ARG A 63 -11.38 5.25 -19.21
CA ARG A 63 -12.57 5.17 -18.34
C ARG A 63 -13.56 4.14 -18.87
N SER A 64 -13.81 4.14 -20.18
CA SER A 64 -14.68 3.17 -20.86
C SER A 64 -14.13 1.75 -20.74
N ARG A 65 -12.84 1.52 -21.03
CA ARG A 65 -12.20 0.19 -20.89
C ARG A 65 -12.24 -0.32 -19.45
N LYS A 66 -12.03 0.55 -18.45
CA LYS A 66 -12.19 0.17 -17.04
C LYS A 66 -13.64 -0.17 -16.69
N ALA A 67 -14.62 0.50 -17.31
CA ALA A 67 -16.03 0.17 -17.11
C ALA A 67 -16.38 -1.19 -17.70
N GLU A 68 -15.89 -1.48 -18.90
CA GLU A 68 -15.98 -2.78 -19.55
C GLU A 68 -15.32 -3.89 -18.71
N PHE A 69 -14.06 -3.71 -18.30
CA PHE A 69 -13.38 -4.65 -17.40
C PHE A 69 -14.21 -4.93 -16.14
N ARG A 70 -14.76 -3.91 -15.49
CA ARG A 70 -15.60 -4.10 -14.29
C ARG A 70 -16.87 -4.89 -14.59
N ARG A 71 -17.48 -4.69 -15.75
CA ARG A 71 -18.68 -5.42 -16.18
C ARG A 71 -18.33 -6.89 -16.40
N GLU A 72 -17.27 -7.18 -17.17
CA GLU A 72 -16.83 -8.56 -17.43
C GLU A 72 -16.36 -9.26 -16.15
N HIS A 73 -15.65 -8.56 -15.27
CA HIS A 73 -15.23 -9.11 -13.98
C HIS A 73 -16.43 -9.51 -13.12
N ARG A 74 -17.50 -8.69 -13.07
CA ARG A 74 -18.73 -9.06 -12.37
C ARG A 74 -19.43 -10.24 -13.03
N ARG A 75 -19.48 -10.29 -14.37
CA ARG A 75 -20.08 -11.40 -15.12
C ARG A 75 -19.37 -12.72 -14.84
N ALA A 76 -18.04 -12.75 -14.97
CA ALA A 76 -17.23 -13.94 -14.71
C ALA A 76 -17.37 -14.41 -13.25
N SER A 77 -17.35 -13.47 -12.30
CA SER A 77 -17.56 -13.80 -10.88
C SER A 77 -18.94 -14.39 -10.63
N LEU A 78 -20.00 -13.82 -11.23
CA LEU A 78 -21.37 -14.31 -11.08
C LEU A 78 -21.54 -15.69 -11.72
N SER A 79 -21.07 -15.86 -12.95
CA SER A 79 -21.12 -17.14 -13.67
C SER A 79 -20.40 -18.25 -12.91
N TYR A 80 -19.25 -17.95 -12.30
CA TYR A 80 -18.55 -18.89 -11.44
C TYR A 80 -19.35 -19.27 -10.19
N MET A 81 -19.99 -18.31 -9.52
CA MET A 81 -20.86 -18.61 -8.36
C MET A 81 -22.06 -19.47 -8.78
N GLN A 82 -22.71 -19.15 -9.89
CA GLN A 82 -23.83 -19.94 -10.43
C GLN A 82 -23.40 -21.37 -10.79
N HIS A 83 -22.24 -21.53 -11.42
CA HIS A 83 -21.69 -22.86 -11.73
C HIS A 83 -21.43 -23.67 -10.45
N LEU A 84 -20.90 -23.01 -9.42
CA LEU A 84 -20.65 -23.62 -8.12
C LEU A 84 -21.93 -24.04 -7.39
N ASP A 85 -22.99 -23.24 -7.48
CA ASP A 85 -24.29 -23.52 -6.87
C ASP A 85 -24.98 -24.67 -7.62
N HIS A 86 -24.99 -24.63 -8.95
CA HIS A 86 -25.52 -25.72 -9.76
C HIS A 86 -24.83 -27.06 -9.48
N LYS A 87 -23.50 -27.05 -9.35
CA LYS A 87 -22.73 -28.25 -8.98
C LYS A 87 -23.13 -28.79 -7.61
N LEU A 88 -23.50 -27.92 -6.68
CA LEU A 88 -23.98 -28.31 -5.35
C LEU A 88 -25.38 -28.91 -5.41
N GLU A 89 -26.29 -28.30 -6.17
CA GLU A 89 -27.66 -28.78 -6.40
C GLU A 89 -27.65 -30.18 -7.02
N THR A 90 -26.90 -30.39 -8.12
CA THR A 90 -26.78 -31.69 -8.77
C THR A 90 -26.22 -32.76 -7.82
N ALA A 91 -25.22 -32.41 -6.99
CA ALA A 91 -24.65 -33.34 -6.02
C ALA A 91 -25.65 -33.68 -4.90
N THR A 92 -26.50 -32.73 -4.50
CA THR A 92 -27.54 -32.93 -3.49
C THR A 92 -28.60 -33.92 -3.98
N GLU A 93 -28.95 -33.86 -5.25
CA GLU A 93 -29.94 -34.75 -5.87
C GLU A 93 -29.39 -36.16 -6.14
N SER A 94 -28.10 -36.27 -6.46
CA SER A 94 -27.52 -37.54 -6.96
C SER A 94 -26.78 -38.35 -5.90
N ASP A 95 -25.96 -37.72 -5.05
CA ASP A 95 -25.04 -38.44 -4.15
C ASP A 95 -24.57 -37.59 -2.96
N THR A 96 -25.05 -37.97 -1.77
CA THR A 96 -24.68 -37.33 -0.49
C THR A 96 -23.18 -37.39 -0.19
N VAL A 97 -22.44 -38.41 -0.65
CA VAL A 97 -20.99 -38.52 -0.45
C VAL A 97 -20.26 -37.47 -1.29
N ASN A 98 -20.65 -37.31 -2.55
CA ASN A 98 -20.11 -36.29 -3.43
C ASN A 98 -20.46 -34.86 -2.95
N LEU A 99 -21.66 -34.65 -2.41
CA LEU A 99 -22.03 -33.40 -1.76
C LEU A 99 -21.04 -33.04 -0.63
N TRP A 100 -20.80 -33.97 0.29
CA TRP A 100 -19.87 -33.74 1.40
C TRP A 100 -18.43 -33.56 0.92
N LYS A 101 -18.01 -34.23 -0.15
CA LYS A 101 -16.70 -33.99 -0.78
C LYS A 101 -16.58 -32.56 -1.29
N ILE A 102 -17.55 -32.05 -2.04
CA ILE A 102 -17.56 -30.66 -2.55
C ILE A 102 -17.56 -29.63 -1.41
N VAL A 103 -18.37 -29.85 -0.38
CA VAL A 103 -18.45 -28.97 0.81
C VAL A 103 -17.13 -28.99 1.59
N ASN A 104 -16.53 -30.17 1.77
CA ASN A 104 -15.30 -30.33 2.55
C ASN A 104 -14.04 -29.90 1.77
N ASP A 105 -14.01 -30.02 0.45
CA ASP A 105 -12.92 -29.49 -0.38
C ASP A 105 -12.80 -27.97 -0.24
N ARG A 106 -13.93 -27.25 -0.17
CA ARG A 106 -13.95 -25.82 0.17
C ARG A 106 -13.41 -25.55 1.58
N LYS A 107 -13.73 -26.41 2.56
CA LYS A 107 -13.20 -26.29 3.93
C LYS A 107 -11.70 -26.61 4.01
N ARG A 108 -11.17 -27.52 3.18
CA ARG A 108 -9.74 -27.90 3.19
C ARG A 108 -8.83 -26.73 2.81
N GLY A 109 -9.22 -25.89 1.85
CA GLY A 109 -8.49 -24.65 1.52
C GLY A 109 -8.37 -23.67 2.70
N ASN A 110 -9.34 -23.69 3.63
CA ASN A 110 -9.33 -22.88 4.86
C ASN A 110 -8.62 -23.57 6.04
N ARG A 111 -8.43 -24.89 6.02
CA ARG A 111 -7.77 -25.62 7.11
C ARG A 111 -6.25 -25.45 7.13
N THR A 112 -5.62 -25.15 5.99
CA THR A 112 -4.17 -24.93 5.91
C THR A 112 -3.71 -23.56 6.38
N LYS A 113 -4.64 -22.64 6.73
CA LYS A 113 -4.31 -21.36 7.36
C LYS A 113 -5.35 -21.02 8.44
N ILE A 114 -5.54 -21.91 9.40
CA ILE A 114 -5.76 -21.42 10.77
C ILE A 114 -4.48 -20.62 11.04
N GLY A 115 -4.64 -19.30 11.15
CA GLY A 115 -3.62 -18.28 10.92
C GLY A 115 -2.20 -18.70 11.29
N ASP A 116 -1.23 -18.36 10.45
CA ASP A 116 0.20 -18.47 10.77
C ASP A 116 0.37 -17.98 12.22
N GLY A 117 0.55 -18.92 13.15
CA GLY A 117 0.47 -18.62 14.57
C GLY A 117 1.46 -17.53 14.91
N LEU A 118 1.16 -16.72 15.93
CA LEU A 118 2.11 -15.72 16.38
C LEU A 118 3.37 -16.43 16.85
N VAL A 119 4.49 -16.24 16.15
CA VAL A 119 5.78 -16.75 16.60
C VAL A 119 6.38 -15.71 17.52
N PHE A 120 6.46 -16.04 18.81
CA PHE A 120 7.08 -15.18 19.81
C PHE A 120 8.06 -16.01 20.64
N ASN A 121 9.31 -15.53 20.76
CA ASN A 121 10.42 -16.27 21.38
C ASN A 121 10.58 -17.73 20.89
N GLY A 122 10.46 -17.93 19.57
CA GLY A 122 10.61 -19.26 18.96
C GLY A 122 9.43 -20.21 19.20
N THR A 123 8.40 -19.79 19.94
CA THR A 123 7.20 -20.58 20.22
C THR A 123 6.03 -20.09 19.36
N VAL A 124 5.24 -21.02 18.81
CA VAL A 124 4.12 -20.71 17.91
C VAL A 124 2.79 -20.75 18.67
N TYR A 125 2.19 -19.58 18.87
CA TYR A 125 0.91 -19.42 19.56
C TYR A 125 -0.24 -19.38 18.54
N ARG A 126 -1.24 -20.24 18.73
CA ARG A 126 -2.41 -20.35 17.83
C ARG A 126 -3.74 -20.08 18.51
N SER A 127 -3.80 -20.15 19.84
CA SER A 127 -5.01 -19.80 20.58
C SER A 127 -5.21 -18.28 20.57
N ARG A 128 -6.46 -17.83 20.57
CA ARG A 128 -6.78 -16.40 20.63
C ARG A 128 -6.27 -15.80 21.94
N GLU A 129 -6.49 -16.50 23.05
CA GLU A 129 -6.11 -16.08 24.39
C GLU A 129 -4.60 -15.95 24.50
N ASP A 130 -3.87 -16.96 24.01
CA ASP A 130 -2.40 -16.94 23.97
C ASP A 130 -1.88 -15.79 23.12
N ILE A 131 -2.44 -15.58 21.91
CA ILE A 131 -2.02 -14.49 21.03
C ILE A 131 -2.22 -13.13 21.71
N VAL A 132 -3.38 -12.90 22.37
CA VAL A 132 -3.66 -11.64 23.08
C VAL A 132 -2.69 -11.43 24.23
N GLN A 133 -2.42 -12.48 25.02
CA GLN A 133 -1.48 -12.40 26.13
C GLN A 133 -0.05 -12.10 25.66
N GLN A 134 0.42 -12.76 24.60
CA GLN A 134 1.77 -12.57 24.06
C GLN A 134 1.92 -11.19 23.41
N TRP A 135 0.88 -10.68 22.73
CA TRP A 135 0.86 -9.29 22.29
C TRP A 135 0.92 -8.30 23.45
N GLY A 136 0.22 -8.58 24.56
CA GLY A 136 0.29 -7.80 25.78
C GLY A 136 1.70 -7.79 26.37
N GLN A 137 2.37 -8.95 26.43
CA GLN A 137 3.75 -9.06 26.90
C GLN A 137 4.74 -8.35 25.98
N TYR A 138 4.63 -8.53 24.66
CA TYR A 138 5.49 -7.85 23.70
C TYR A 138 5.46 -6.33 23.87
N PHE A 139 4.27 -5.75 24.05
CA PHE A 139 4.13 -4.31 24.25
C PHE A 139 4.34 -3.85 25.69
N ALA A 140 4.27 -4.73 26.68
CA ALA A 140 4.61 -4.39 28.05
C ALA A 140 6.03 -3.81 28.11
N ASP A 141 6.98 -4.39 27.38
CA ASP A 141 8.37 -3.89 27.31
C ASP A 141 8.47 -2.52 26.61
N PHE A 142 7.56 -2.19 25.68
CA PHE A 142 7.54 -0.89 25.00
C PHE A 142 6.94 0.24 25.85
N TYR A 143 5.97 -0.08 26.70
CA TYR A 143 5.24 0.90 27.51
C TYR A 143 5.67 0.95 28.98
N THR A 144 6.42 -0.03 29.45
CA THR A 144 7.11 0.09 30.72
C THR A 144 8.20 1.14 30.52
N PRO A 145 8.23 2.24 31.31
CA PRO A 145 9.36 3.15 31.34
C PRO A 145 10.57 2.31 31.72
N THR A 146 11.29 1.87 30.70
CA THR A 146 12.49 1.13 30.91
C THR A 146 13.47 2.22 31.31
N ASP A 147 14.03 2.15 32.52
CA ASP A 147 15.27 2.84 32.85
C ASP A 147 16.35 2.24 31.93
N ILE A 148 16.29 2.54 30.63
CA ILE A 148 17.21 2.04 29.62
C ILE A 148 18.54 2.72 29.97
N PRO A 149 19.57 1.98 30.43
CA PRO A 149 20.87 2.59 30.74
C PRO A 149 21.55 3.18 29.49
N LYS A 150 21.01 2.87 28.31
CA LYS A 150 21.46 3.33 26.99
C LYS A 150 20.79 4.62 26.50
N PHE A 151 19.73 5.11 27.14
CA PHE A 151 19.35 6.51 26.92
C PHE A 151 20.16 7.36 27.90
N ASP A 152 21.46 7.42 27.60
CA ASP A 152 22.43 8.18 28.37
C ASP A 152 21.99 9.66 28.32
N ASP A 153 21.68 10.25 29.47
CA ASP A 153 21.35 11.68 29.57
C ASP A 153 22.46 12.54 28.93
N LYS A 154 23.68 12.03 28.88
CA LYS A 154 24.80 12.63 28.15
C LYS A 154 24.55 12.65 26.64
N TRP A 155 24.03 11.58 26.04
CA TRP A 155 23.67 11.56 24.61
C TRP A 155 22.55 12.54 24.30
N LYS A 156 21.52 12.59 25.16
CA LYS A 156 20.45 13.59 25.05
C LYS A 156 21.00 15.01 25.09
N GLN A 157 21.91 15.30 26.02
CA GLN A 157 22.58 16.60 26.12
C GLN A 157 23.41 16.91 24.88
N THR A 158 24.21 15.96 24.39
CA THR A 158 25.01 16.12 23.15
C THR A 158 24.13 16.49 21.96
N VAL A 159 23.05 15.73 21.71
CA VAL A 159 22.12 16.01 20.60
C VAL A 159 21.44 17.37 20.75
N THR A 160 21.08 17.74 21.98
CA THR A 160 20.45 19.04 22.24
C THR A 160 21.42 20.19 21.94
N ILE A 161 22.69 20.07 22.37
CA ILE A 161 23.74 21.06 22.10
C ILE A 161 24.02 21.17 20.60
N GLU A 162 24.19 20.04 19.89
CA GLU A 162 24.42 20.04 18.43
C GLU A 162 23.29 20.72 17.66
N ILE A 163 22.03 20.50 18.07
CA ILE A 163 20.87 21.14 17.47
C ILE A 163 20.88 22.65 17.75
N GLU A 164 21.12 23.06 18.99
CA GLU A 164 21.18 24.47 19.37
C GLU A 164 22.32 25.22 18.66
N GLU A 165 23.50 24.59 18.53
CA GLU A 165 24.61 25.14 17.75
C GLU A 165 24.28 25.23 16.26
N SER A 166 23.61 24.21 15.71
CA SER A 166 23.16 24.24 14.31
C SER A 166 22.19 25.41 14.06
N PHE A 167 21.27 25.67 14.99
CA PHE A 167 20.36 26.83 14.89
C PHE A 167 21.08 28.17 15.09
N LYS A 168 22.05 28.25 15.99
CA LYS A 168 22.86 29.48 16.18
C LYS A 168 23.73 29.80 14.96
N ASN A 169 24.27 28.77 14.31
CA ASN A 169 25.11 28.89 13.12
C ASN A 169 24.28 29.04 11.83
N MET A 170 22.95 28.91 11.91
CA MET A 170 22.04 29.16 10.81
C MET A 170 21.91 30.68 10.61
N VAL A 171 22.84 31.25 9.87
CA VAL A 171 22.75 32.65 9.43
C VAL A 171 21.61 32.76 8.43
N LEU A 172 20.57 33.52 8.78
CA LEU A 172 19.55 33.94 7.84
C LEU A 172 20.24 34.80 6.78
N ASP A 173 20.49 34.21 5.61
CA ASP A 173 20.99 34.94 4.47
C ASP A 173 19.87 35.86 3.97
N SER A 174 19.89 37.11 4.42
CA SER A 174 18.96 38.16 4.01
C SER A 174 19.10 38.53 2.52
N THR A 175 20.12 38.01 1.83
CA THR A 175 20.35 38.19 0.40
C THR A 175 19.86 37.00 -0.44
N ALA A 176 19.48 35.89 0.20
CA ALA A 176 18.86 34.75 -0.46
C ALA A 176 17.41 35.08 -0.87
N ILE A 177 17.26 35.87 -1.93
CA ILE A 177 15.97 36.14 -2.56
C ILE A 177 15.56 34.88 -3.31
N VAL A 178 14.73 34.07 -2.66
CA VAL A 178 14.10 32.92 -3.30
C VAL A 178 13.01 33.45 -4.24
N HIS A 179 13.34 33.60 -5.52
CA HIS A 179 12.36 33.99 -6.52
C HIS A 179 11.25 32.92 -6.66
N PRO A 180 9.96 33.31 -6.68
CA PRO A 180 8.85 32.37 -6.79
C PRO A 180 8.94 31.45 -8.02
N THR A 181 9.53 31.95 -9.11
CA THR A 181 9.76 31.20 -10.35
C THR A 181 10.75 30.05 -10.17
N SER A 182 11.81 30.24 -9.38
CA SER A 182 12.79 29.20 -9.08
C SER A 182 12.17 28.08 -8.25
N VAL A 183 11.31 28.41 -7.28
CA VAL A 183 10.58 27.43 -6.47
C VAL A 183 9.61 26.62 -7.33
N LEU A 184 8.86 27.29 -8.21
CA LEU A 184 7.93 26.62 -9.13
C LEU A 184 8.66 25.71 -10.11
N SER A 185 9.82 26.12 -10.63
CA SER A 185 10.66 25.29 -11.49
C SER A 185 11.13 24.03 -10.76
N CYS A 186 11.63 24.17 -9.52
CA CYS A 186 12.00 23.02 -8.69
C CYS A 186 10.81 22.08 -8.44
N ILE A 187 9.63 22.61 -8.09
CA ILE A 187 8.41 21.82 -7.88
C ILE A 187 8.00 21.06 -9.15
N GLN A 188 8.18 21.64 -10.33
CA GLN A 188 7.89 20.99 -11.61
C GLN A 188 8.89 19.87 -11.94
N THR A 189 10.15 20.00 -11.50
CA THR A 189 11.17 18.95 -11.68
C THR A 189 11.02 17.76 -10.72
N LEU A 190 10.26 17.91 -9.62
CA LEU A 190 10.01 16.81 -8.70
C LEU A 190 9.09 15.76 -9.32
N VAL A 191 9.51 14.50 -9.23
CA VAL A 191 8.74 13.35 -9.72
C VAL A 191 7.45 13.25 -8.90
N LYS A 192 6.31 13.55 -9.53
CA LYS A 192 5.01 13.45 -8.87
C LYS A 192 4.65 11.99 -8.61
N GLY A 193 4.99 11.51 -7.42
CA GLY A 193 4.51 10.22 -6.91
C GLY A 193 5.33 9.65 -5.76
N LYS A 194 4.60 9.37 -4.67
CA LYS A 194 4.87 8.45 -3.54
C LYS A 194 5.38 8.97 -2.20
N ALA A 195 5.81 10.22 -2.07
CA ALA A 195 5.80 10.90 -0.78
C ALA A 195 5.95 12.40 -0.99
N SER A 196 4.92 13.17 -0.65
CA SER A 196 5.07 14.60 -0.35
C SER A 196 4.16 14.83 0.84
N GLY A 197 4.66 15.57 1.83
CA GLY A 197 4.09 15.73 3.17
C GLY A 197 2.66 16.28 3.22
N PRO A 198 2.19 16.74 4.39
CA PRO A 198 0.78 16.99 4.64
C PRO A 198 0.17 17.89 3.56
N ILE A 199 -0.71 17.29 2.75
CA ILE A 199 -1.50 17.92 1.71
C ILE A 199 -2.50 18.83 2.42
N GLY A 200 -2.16 20.11 2.60
CA GLY A 200 -3.05 21.04 3.29
C GLY A 200 -2.67 22.54 3.29
N LEU A 201 -1.45 22.94 2.94
CA LEU A 201 -1.04 24.36 3.05
C LEU A 201 -1.08 25.17 1.75
N CYS A 202 -1.43 24.56 0.62
CA CYS A 202 -1.43 25.25 -0.67
C CYS A 202 -2.84 25.50 -1.22
N THR A 203 -3.77 26.00 -0.40
CA THR A 203 -4.92 26.79 -0.84
C THR A 203 -5.60 27.35 0.40
N ASN A 204 -5.20 28.55 0.84
CA ASN A 204 -6.08 29.62 1.34
C ASN A 204 -5.25 30.70 2.05
N THR A 205 -5.22 31.88 1.44
CA THR A 205 -5.26 33.20 2.10
C THR A 205 -4.43 33.39 3.37
N CYS A 206 -3.19 33.86 3.22
CA CYS A 206 -2.57 34.72 4.22
C CYS A 206 -2.66 36.16 3.72
N TYR A 207 -3.77 36.83 4.04
CA TYR A 207 -3.78 38.29 4.05
C TYR A 207 -2.84 38.73 5.17
N LEU A 208 -1.81 39.50 4.80
CA LEU A 208 -1.03 40.29 5.74
C LEU A 208 -2.01 41.27 6.40
N VAL A 209 -2.27 41.09 7.69
CA VAL A 209 -2.82 42.13 8.55
C VAL A 209 -1.63 42.98 8.98
N PRO A 210 -1.54 44.28 8.61
CA PRO A 210 -0.57 45.17 9.21
C PRO A 210 -1.02 45.47 10.64
N LEU A 211 -0.14 45.21 11.60
CA LEU A 211 -0.21 45.84 12.92
C LEU A 211 0.61 47.14 12.85
N LEU A 212 -0.05 48.21 13.30
CA LEU A 212 0.31 49.64 13.34
C LEU A 212 -0.08 50.46 12.11
#